data_AF-A0A7M2XB81-F1
#
_entry.id   AF-A0A7M2XB81-F1
#
_cell.length_a   1.000
_cell.length_b   1.000
_cell.length_c   1.000
_cell.angle_alpha   90.00
_cell.angle_beta   90.00
_cell.angle_gamma   90.00
#
_symmetry.space_group_name_H-M   'P 1'
#
loop_
_entity.id
_entity.type
_entity.pdbx_description
1 polymer ?
#
loop_
_entity_poly.entity_id
_entity_poly.type
_entity_poly.pdbx_seq_one_letter_code
_entity_poly.pdbx_strand_id
1 'polypeptide(L)'
;MELLASGLTFDLHGLKDGPPAAAPPIATALGLAQPDLGEMRWLTLAPGPHLAGAGGLLPVIRVAAMLLTELAQLSQAEGISWIPAHLVLKPGLFRQAVLPWLEGGPFPAPAFVAMYRLDDGSMASRGLNLLMGQEFILKAGNSADPSLLARTAVRLVDWLVAHGPVLQPTRAILAGTGAVSLEAESGSPILARCD
;
A
#
# COMPACT_ATOMS: atom_id res chain seq x y z
N MET A 1 16.63 -17.15 -3.94
CA MET A 1 17.86 -16.39 -4.28
C MET A 1 17.90 -15.20 -3.35
N GLU A 2 19.05 -14.89 -2.76
CA GLU A 2 19.19 -13.73 -1.89
C GLU A 2 19.62 -12.49 -2.69
N LEU A 3 19.03 -11.34 -2.38
CA LEU A 3 19.31 -10.02 -2.96
C LEU A 3 19.77 -9.06 -1.86
N LEU A 4 20.94 -8.44 -2.03
CA LEU A 4 21.45 -7.40 -1.14
C LEU A 4 21.26 -6.02 -1.78
N ALA A 5 20.55 -5.11 -1.11
CA ALA A 5 20.34 -3.75 -1.57
C ALA A 5 20.30 -2.77 -0.39
N SER A 6 21.05 -1.66 -0.48
CA SER A 6 21.10 -0.63 0.57
C SER A 6 21.38 -1.16 1.99
N GLY A 7 22.19 -2.22 2.11
CA GLY A 7 22.51 -2.86 3.39
C GLY A 7 21.40 -3.76 3.96
N LEU A 8 20.31 -3.98 3.21
CA LEU A 8 19.23 -4.88 3.56
C LEU A 8 19.21 -6.09 2.63
N THR A 9 18.80 -7.22 3.17
CA THR A 9 18.76 -8.47 2.43
C THR A 9 17.31 -8.92 2.22
N PHE A 10 17.00 -9.33 0.99
CA PHE A 10 15.69 -9.79 0.56
C PHE A 10 15.81 -11.15 -0.12
N ASP A 11 14.81 -12.00 0.08
CA ASP A 11 14.68 -13.27 -0.62
C ASP A 11 13.78 -13.11 -1.84
N LEU A 12 14.27 -13.61 -2.98
CA LEU A 12 13.52 -13.76 -4.22
C LEU A 12 13.18 -15.23 -4.47
N HIS A 13 11.89 -15.52 -4.60
CA HIS A 13 11.32 -16.84 -4.89
C HIS A 13 10.57 -16.86 -6.22
N GLY A 14 10.31 -18.06 -6.77
CA GLY A 14 9.55 -18.23 -8.02
C GLY A 14 10.37 -18.15 -9.31
N LEU A 15 11.70 -18.12 -9.21
CA LEU A 15 12.59 -18.21 -10.38
C LEU A 15 12.38 -19.54 -11.12
N LYS A 16 12.64 -19.54 -12.44
CA LYS A 16 12.37 -20.66 -13.35
C LYS A 16 12.83 -22.04 -12.84
N ASP A 17 14.00 -22.09 -12.21
CA ASP A 17 14.63 -23.34 -11.73
C ASP A 17 14.42 -23.57 -10.22
N GLY A 18 13.62 -22.74 -9.56
CA GLY A 18 13.26 -22.86 -8.15
C GLY A 18 11.79 -23.28 -7.95
N PRO A 19 11.38 -23.52 -6.69
CA PRO A 19 9.97 -23.74 -6.38
C PRO A 19 9.11 -22.57 -6.87
N PRO A 20 7.94 -22.85 -7.49
CA PRO A 20 7.05 -21.80 -7.94
C PRO A 20 6.54 -21.00 -6.73
N ALA A 21 6.42 -19.69 -6.90
CA ALA A 21 5.73 -18.88 -5.91
C ALA A 21 4.21 -19.07 -6.06
N ALA A 22 3.51 -19.10 -4.93
CA ALA A 22 2.04 -19.14 -4.93
C ALA A 22 1.48 -17.82 -5.48
N ALA A 23 0.34 -17.90 -6.16
CA ALA A 23 -0.39 -16.70 -6.56
C ALA A 23 -0.81 -15.91 -5.31
N PRO A 24 -0.57 -14.58 -5.27
CA PRO A 24 -0.94 -13.76 -4.14
C PRO A 24 -2.46 -13.55 -4.11
N PRO A 25 -3.05 -13.32 -2.93
CA PRO A 25 -4.45 -12.90 -2.85
C PRO A 25 -4.61 -11.52 -3.46
N ILE A 26 -5.51 -11.39 -4.43
CA ILE A 26 -5.80 -10.13 -5.12
C ILE A 26 -7.28 -9.80 -4.96
N ALA A 27 -7.56 -8.61 -4.44
CA ALA A 27 -8.90 -8.05 -4.27
C ALA A 27 -9.04 -6.70 -5.00
N THR A 28 -7.94 -6.04 -5.34
CA THR A 28 -7.94 -4.75 -6.04
C THR A 28 -6.89 -4.78 -7.15
N ALA A 29 -7.30 -4.46 -8.37
CA ALA A 29 -6.42 -4.35 -9.54
C ALA A 29 -6.49 -2.94 -10.13
N LEU A 30 -5.34 -2.30 -10.32
CA LEU A 30 -5.24 -0.93 -10.85
C LEU A 30 -4.45 -0.91 -12.16
N GLY A 31 -5.09 -0.39 -13.21
CA GLY A 31 -4.49 -0.25 -14.54
C GLY A 31 -4.29 -1.58 -15.29
N LEU A 32 -4.89 -2.67 -14.79
CA LEU A 32 -4.88 -3.99 -15.40
C LEU A 32 -6.32 -4.35 -15.79
N ALA A 33 -6.51 -4.88 -17.00
CA ALA A 33 -7.71 -5.68 -17.27
C ALA A 33 -7.70 -6.88 -16.30
N GLN A 34 -8.87 -7.40 -15.89
CA GLN A 34 -8.96 -8.50 -14.93
C GLN A 34 -7.89 -9.55 -15.25
N PRO A 35 -6.84 -9.66 -14.43
CA PRO A 35 -5.71 -10.51 -14.78
C PRO A 35 -6.19 -11.95 -14.77
N ASP A 36 -5.85 -12.72 -15.80
CA ASP A 36 -5.98 -14.17 -15.73
C ASP A 36 -4.86 -14.70 -14.83
N LEU A 37 -5.14 -14.66 -13.52
CA LEU A 37 -4.17 -14.98 -12.47
C LEU A 37 -3.72 -16.45 -12.53
N GLY A 38 -4.48 -17.32 -13.20
CA GLY A 38 -4.21 -18.76 -13.27
C GLY A 38 -3.03 -19.13 -14.15
N GLU A 39 -2.72 -18.32 -15.16
CA GLU A 39 -1.61 -18.58 -16.10
C GLU A 39 -0.35 -17.76 -15.79
N MET A 40 -0.42 -16.83 -14.85
CA MET A 40 0.70 -15.97 -14.48
C MET A 40 1.77 -16.72 -13.67
N ARG A 41 3.04 -16.40 -13.94
CA ARG A 41 4.15 -16.79 -13.08
C ARG A 41 4.45 -15.67 -12.10
N TRP A 42 4.65 -16.06 -10.85
CA TRP A 42 4.89 -15.14 -9.75
C TRP A 42 6.35 -15.16 -9.32
N LEU A 43 6.90 -13.97 -9.12
CA LEU A 43 8.13 -13.75 -8.37
C LEU A 43 7.76 -13.08 -7.06
N THR A 44 8.20 -13.64 -5.94
CA THR A 44 7.94 -13.06 -4.61
C THR A 44 9.22 -12.52 -4.04
N LEU A 45 9.21 -11.23 -3.72
CA LEU A 45 10.24 -10.55 -2.95
C LEU A 45 9.78 -10.44 -1.49
N ALA A 46 10.59 -10.93 -0.55
CA ALA A 46 10.32 -10.83 0.88
C ALA A 46 11.56 -10.32 1.63
N PRO A 47 11.42 -9.55 2.72
CA PRO A 47 12.54 -9.27 3.60
C PRO A 47 13.13 -10.59 4.12
N GLY A 48 14.46 -10.70 4.20
CA GLY A 48 15.11 -11.90 4.72
C GLY A 48 14.74 -12.17 6.19
N PRO A 49 14.99 -13.37 6.73
CA PRO A 49 14.50 -13.79 8.05
C PRO A 49 14.90 -12.86 9.22
N HIS A 50 16.05 -12.19 9.12
CA HIS A 50 16.55 -11.23 10.10
C HIS A 50 15.76 -9.90 10.11
N LEU A 51 14.96 -9.63 9.07
CA LEU A 51 14.05 -8.48 8.96
C LEU A 51 12.59 -8.85 9.24
N ALA A 52 12.29 -10.08 9.68
CA ALA A 52 10.91 -10.54 9.84
C ALA A 52 10.05 -9.67 10.78
N GLY A 53 10.65 -9.01 11.78
CA GLY A 53 9.98 -8.03 12.66
C GLY A 53 10.00 -6.58 12.14
N ALA A 54 10.72 -6.31 11.06
CA ALA A 54 10.98 -4.98 10.52
C ALA A 54 10.34 -4.74 9.13
N GLY A 55 9.61 -5.72 8.59
CA GLY A 55 9.03 -5.65 7.24
C GLY A 55 8.07 -4.47 7.00
N GLY A 56 7.44 -3.95 8.06
CA GLY A 56 6.57 -2.77 8.00
C GLY A 56 7.31 -1.43 8.08
N LEU A 57 8.62 -1.42 8.37
CA LEU A 57 9.37 -0.18 8.51
C LEU A 57 9.58 0.49 7.14
N LEU A 58 9.33 1.79 7.05
CA LEU A 58 9.46 2.56 5.81
C LEU A 58 10.82 2.40 5.11
N PRO A 59 11.98 2.34 5.81
CA PRO A 59 13.26 2.07 5.15
C PRO A 59 13.28 0.72 4.40
N VAL A 60 12.68 -0.34 4.96
CA VAL A 60 12.59 -1.65 4.32
C VAL A 60 11.68 -1.59 3.10
N ILE A 61 10.52 -0.94 3.24
CA ILE A 61 9.55 -0.79 2.14
C ILE A 61 10.13 0.06 1.00
N ARG A 62 10.92 1.09 1.30
CA ARG A 62 11.62 1.89 0.28
C ARG A 62 12.56 1.02 -0.56
N VAL A 63 13.38 0.19 0.09
CA VAL A 63 14.30 -0.72 -0.64
C VAL A 63 13.52 -1.77 -1.42
N ALA A 64 12.45 -2.33 -0.85
CA ALA A 64 11.56 -3.24 -1.56
C ALA A 64 10.94 -2.58 -2.80
N ALA A 65 10.47 -1.33 -2.69
CA ALA A 65 9.89 -0.58 -3.80
C ALA A 65 10.89 -0.32 -4.94
N MET A 66 12.14 -0.01 -4.59
CA MET A 66 13.24 0.11 -5.55
C MET A 66 13.46 -1.22 -6.27
N LEU A 67 13.64 -2.32 -5.52
CA LEU A 67 13.85 -3.65 -6.09
C LEU A 67 12.69 -4.10 -6.97
N LEU A 68 11.43 -3.90 -6.54
CA LEU A 68 10.25 -4.24 -7.33
C LEU A 68 10.20 -3.45 -8.65
N THR A 69 10.60 -2.17 -8.64
CA THR A 69 10.65 -1.34 -9.86
C THR A 69 11.68 -1.89 -10.86
N GLU A 70 12.87 -2.24 -10.39
CA GLU A 70 13.93 -2.81 -11.22
C GLU A 70 13.58 -4.22 -11.72
N LEU A 71 13.09 -5.09 -10.84
CA LEU A 71 12.68 -6.45 -11.18
C LEU A 71 11.54 -6.47 -12.19
N ALA A 72 10.54 -5.60 -12.04
CA ALA A 72 9.43 -5.51 -12.99
C ALA A 72 9.91 -5.05 -14.38
N GLN A 73 10.89 -4.14 -14.44
CA GLN A 73 11.50 -3.72 -15.69
C GLN A 73 12.31 -4.84 -16.35
N LEU A 74 13.16 -5.54 -15.59
CA LEU A 74 14.01 -6.62 -16.10
C LEU A 74 13.21 -7.83 -16.58
N SER A 75 12.15 -8.19 -15.87
CA SER A 75 11.30 -9.35 -16.18
C SER A 75 10.16 -9.05 -17.15
N GLN A 76 9.96 -7.78 -17.52
CA GLN A 76 8.77 -7.32 -18.26
C GLN A 76 7.47 -7.75 -17.58
N ALA A 77 7.42 -7.65 -16.25
CA ALA A 77 6.27 -8.09 -15.47
C ALA A 77 4.97 -7.40 -15.93
N GLU A 78 3.87 -8.13 -15.91
CA GLU A 78 2.55 -7.58 -16.25
C GLU A 78 1.94 -6.80 -15.07
N GLY A 79 2.29 -7.16 -13.84
CA GLY A 79 1.77 -6.57 -12.62
C GLY A 79 2.76 -6.63 -11.46
N ILE A 80 2.62 -5.69 -10.53
CA ILE A 80 3.31 -5.71 -9.23
C ILE A 80 2.24 -5.87 -8.16
N SER A 81 2.33 -6.94 -7.37
CA SER A 81 1.40 -7.18 -6.26
C SER A 81 2.01 -6.74 -4.93
N TRP A 82 1.25 -5.96 -4.18
CA TRP A 82 1.50 -5.69 -2.76
C TRP A 82 0.55 -6.54 -1.91
N ILE A 83 1.07 -7.70 -1.49
CA ILE A 83 0.32 -8.72 -0.76
C ILE A 83 -0.42 -8.17 0.47
N PRO A 84 0.16 -7.31 1.33
CA PRO A 84 -0.53 -6.79 2.52
C PRO A 84 -1.82 -6.03 2.20
N ALA A 85 -1.92 -5.43 1.01
CA ALA A 85 -3.09 -4.70 0.56
C ALA A 85 -4.03 -5.51 -0.32
N HIS A 86 -3.69 -6.77 -0.65
CA HIS A 86 -4.36 -7.57 -1.69
C HIS A 86 -4.48 -6.78 -3.02
N LEU A 87 -3.43 -6.04 -3.33
CA LEU A 87 -3.41 -5.04 -4.39
C LEU A 87 -2.47 -5.51 -5.50
N VAL A 88 -2.86 -5.31 -6.75
CA VAL A 88 -1.99 -5.46 -7.92
C VAL A 88 -2.09 -4.23 -8.82
N LEU A 89 -0.96 -3.72 -9.26
CA LEU A 89 -0.88 -2.55 -10.15
C LEU A 89 -0.11 -2.87 -11.42
N LYS A 90 -0.47 -2.19 -12.51
CA LYS A 90 0.40 -2.10 -13.69
C LYS A 90 1.76 -1.50 -13.28
N PRO A 91 2.91 -2.06 -13.72
CA PRO A 91 4.23 -1.59 -13.30
C PRO A 91 4.47 -0.09 -13.55
N GLY A 92 3.93 0.45 -14.65
CA GLY A 92 4.03 1.88 -14.95
C GLY A 92 3.35 2.77 -13.90
N LEU A 93 2.19 2.35 -13.37
CA LEU A 93 1.49 3.08 -12.30
C LEU A 93 2.24 2.96 -10.97
N PHE A 94 2.76 1.77 -10.66
CA PHE A 94 3.58 1.58 -9.47
C PHE A 94 4.81 2.49 -9.51
N ARG A 95 5.57 2.47 -10.61
CA ARG A 95 6.74 3.33 -10.82
C ARG A 95 6.41 4.81 -10.70
N GLN A 96 5.33 5.25 -11.34
CA GLN A 96 4.86 6.64 -11.27
C GLN A 96 4.54 7.08 -9.84
N ALA A 97 3.96 6.19 -9.03
CA ALA A 97 3.65 6.47 -7.64
C ALA A 97 4.91 6.49 -6.74
N VAL A 98 5.81 5.51 -6.88
CA VAL A 98 6.92 5.33 -5.94
C VAL A 98 8.13 6.23 -6.22
N LEU A 99 8.42 6.61 -7.46
CA LEU A 99 9.62 7.40 -7.77
C LEU A 99 9.66 8.75 -7.02
N PRO A 100 8.60 9.59 -7.03
CA PRO A 100 8.62 10.85 -6.29
C PRO A 100 8.84 10.63 -4.78
N TRP A 101 8.31 9.54 -4.23
CA TRP A 101 8.51 9.19 -2.82
C TRP A 101 9.97 8.82 -2.52
N LEU A 102 10.60 8.04 -3.40
CA LEU A 102 12.01 7.68 -3.30
C LEU A 102 12.94 8.91 -3.35
N GLU A 103 12.50 9.98 -4.02
CA GLU A 103 13.18 11.28 -4.07
C GLU A 103 12.87 12.21 -2.88
N GLY A 104 12.13 11.72 -1.87
CA GLY A 104 11.81 12.47 -0.66
C GLY A 104 10.41 13.09 -0.64
N GLY A 105 9.57 12.79 -1.63
CA GLY A 105 8.16 13.16 -1.67
C GLY A 105 7.27 12.40 -0.66
N PRO A 106 5.94 12.62 -0.72
CA PRO A 106 4.98 12.00 0.19
C PRO A 106 4.86 10.49 -0.03
N PHE A 107 4.32 9.78 0.96
CA PHE A 107 4.10 8.35 0.89
C PHE A 107 3.15 7.98 -0.27
N PRO A 108 3.48 6.96 -1.09
CA PRO A 108 2.74 6.66 -2.31
C PRO A 108 1.59 5.73 -1.99
N ALA A 109 0.56 6.25 -1.31
CA ALA A 109 -0.61 5.49 -0.87
C ALA A 109 -1.18 4.56 -1.96
N PRO A 110 -1.35 4.98 -3.24
CA PRO A 110 -1.90 4.12 -4.28
C PRO A 110 -1.08 2.85 -4.56
N ALA A 111 0.22 2.82 -4.22
CA ALA A 111 1.09 1.66 -4.45
C ALA A 111 1.05 0.63 -3.31
N PHE A 112 0.66 1.03 -2.10
CA PHE A 112 0.81 0.20 -0.88
C PHE A 112 -0.46 0.05 -0.06
N VAL A 113 -1.49 0.85 -0.30
CA VAL A 113 -2.77 0.81 0.42
C VAL A 113 -3.89 0.71 -0.59
N ALA A 114 -4.63 -0.39 -0.54
CA ALA A 114 -5.85 -0.52 -1.31
C ALA A 114 -6.96 0.32 -0.66
N MET A 115 -7.74 1.00 -1.49
CA MET A 115 -8.91 1.75 -1.08
C MET A 115 -10.13 1.23 -1.81
N TYR A 116 -11.18 0.91 -1.07
CA TYR A 116 -12.43 0.40 -1.63
C TYR A 116 -13.62 1.07 -0.96
N ARG A 117 -14.73 1.17 -1.71
CA ARG A 117 -15.97 1.73 -1.19
C ARG A 117 -16.75 0.66 -0.43
N LEU A 118 -17.37 1.06 0.66
CA LEU A 118 -18.37 0.29 1.38
C LEU A 118 -19.78 0.63 0.85
N ASP A 119 -20.76 -0.18 1.21
CA ASP A 119 -22.16 -0.02 0.79
C ASP A 119 -22.76 1.32 1.24
N ASP A 120 -22.29 1.88 2.36
CA ASP A 120 -22.70 3.19 2.88
C ASP A 120 -22.00 4.38 2.18
N GLY A 121 -21.21 4.12 1.13
CA GLY A 121 -20.45 5.13 0.39
C GLY A 121 -19.14 5.56 1.04
N SER A 122 -18.85 5.10 2.26
CA SER A 122 -17.55 5.33 2.93
C SER A 122 -16.41 4.65 2.17
N MET A 123 -15.18 5.09 2.43
CA MET A 123 -13.98 4.44 1.92
C MET A 123 -13.23 3.72 3.04
N ALA A 124 -12.86 2.46 2.82
CA ALA A 124 -12.04 1.68 3.74
C ALA A 124 -10.63 1.46 3.16
N SER A 125 -9.64 1.37 4.04
CA SER A 125 -8.27 1.01 3.69
C SER A 125 -7.98 -0.48 3.89
N ARG A 126 -7.00 -0.99 3.14
CA ARG A 126 -6.33 -2.26 3.41
C ARG A 126 -4.83 -2.15 3.13
N GLY A 127 -4.03 -2.67 4.04
CA GLY A 127 -2.56 -2.70 3.97
C GLY A 127 -1.89 -1.67 4.86
N LEU A 128 -2.64 -0.72 5.42
CA LEU A 128 -2.11 0.28 6.35
C LEU A 128 -1.73 -0.35 7.70
N ASN A 129 -2.40 -1.46 8.07
CA ASN A 129 -2.09 -2.22 9.27
C ASN A 129 -0.63 -2.69 9.31
N LEU A 130 -0.04 -3.09 8.18
CA LEU A 130 1.39 -3.45 8.13
C LEU A 130 2.31 -2.27 8.50
N LEU A 131 1.92 -1.05 8.11
CA LEU A 131 2.75 0.15 8.25
C LEU A 131 2.68 0.74 9.66
N MET A 132 1.47 0.76 10.25
CA MET A 132 1.22 1.50 11.48
C MET A 132 0.23 0.83 12.45
N GLY A 133 -0.25 -0.39 12.12
CA GLY A 133 -1.03 -1.23 13.03
C GLY A 133 -2.55 -1.03 12.99
N GLN A 134 -3.08 -0.13 12.16
CA GLN A 134 -4.52 0.12 12.04
C GLN A 134 -4.94 0.32 10.57
N GLU A 135 -6.20 0.02 10.28
CA GLU A 135 -6.87 0.46 9.05
C GLU A 135 -7.82 1.62 9.39
N PHE A 136 -8.35 2.32 8.39
CA PHE A 136 -9.38 3.34 8.60
C PHE A 136 -10.64 3.11 7.76
N ILE A 137 -11.75 3.69 8.22
CA ILE A 137 -12.97 3.92 7.46
C ILE A 137 -13.22 5.42 7.42
N LEU A 138 -13.12 6.02 6.24
CA LEU A 138 -13.42 7.43 5.98
C LEU A 138 -14.88 7.57 5.56
N LYS A 139 -15.69 8.15 6.44
CA LYS A 139 -17.11 8.40 6.18
C LYS A 139 -17.26 9.43 5.07
N ALA A 140 -18.16 9.16 4.14
CA ALA A 140 -18.67 10.17 3.24
C ALA A 140 -19.44 11.19 4.09
N GLY A 141 -18.95 12.43 4.18
CA GLY A 141 -19.68 13.52 4.81
C GLY A 141 -20.92 13.91 3.99
N ASN A 142 -21.59 14.99 4.39
CA ASN A 142 -22.82 15.46 3.73
C ASN A 142 -22.62 16.01 2.30
N SER A 143 -21.37 16.23 1.87
CA SER A 143 -21.06 16.65 0.49
C SER A 143 -20.36 15.50 -0.27
N ALA A 144 -21.11 14.86 -1.17
CA ALA A 144 -20.66 13.69 -1.90
C ALA A 144 -19.95 14.06 -3.22
N ASP A 145 -18.82 14.77 -3.16
CA ASP A 145 -17.86 14.72 -4.26
C ASP A 145 -16.99 13.46 -4.09
N PRO A 146 -17.23 12.39 -4.88
CA PRO A 146 -16.50 11.14 -4.71
C PRO A 146 -15.01 11.29 -5.01
N SER A 147 -14.62 12.33 -5.77
CA SER A 147 -13.24 12.66 -6.07
C SER A 147 -12.54 13.31 -4.88
N LEU A 148 -13.24 14.16 -4.12
CA LEU A 148 -12.73 14.75 -2.89
C LEU A 148 -12.49 13.66 -1.85
N LEU A 149 -13.44 12.74 -1.65
CA LEU A 149 -13.30 11.64 -0.68
C LEU A 149 -12.06 10.78 -0.98
N ALA A 150 -11.84 10.45 -2.25
CA ALA A 150 -10.66 9.68 -2.68
C ALA A 150 -9.35 10.46 -2.45
N ARG A 151 -9.32 11.76 -2.76
CA ARG A 151 -8.14 12.62 -2.47
C ARG A 151 -7.89 12.71 -0.96
N THR A 152 -8.94 12.88 -0.16
CA THR A 152 -8.84 12.90 1.31
C THR A 152 -8.28 11.58 1.84
N ALA A 153 -8.76 10.44 1.35
CA ALA A 153 -8.25 9.13 1.75
C ALA A 153 -6.74 8.98 1.45
N VAL A 154 -6.27 9.41 0.27
CA VAL A 154 -4.85 9.40 -0.09
C VAL A 154 -4.02 10.29 0.84
N ARG A 155 -4.50 11.50 1.13
CA ARG A 155 -3.81 12.41 2.06
C ARG A 155 -3.81 11.91 3.50
N LEU A 156 -4.89 11.24 3.91
CA LEU A 156 -4.99 10.66 5.24
C LEU A 156 -4.01 9.51 5.42
N VAL A 157 -3.80 8.65 4.40
CA VAL A 157 -2.76 7.61 4.46
C VAL A 157 -1.39 8.23 4.69
N ASP A 158 -1.00 9.23 3.91
CA ASP A 158 0.29 9.91 4.05
C ASP A 158 0.46 10.50 5.47
N TRP A 159 -0.58 11.16 5.99
CA TRP A 159 -0.58 11.69 7.34
C TRP A 159 -0.44 10.59 8.40
N LEU A 160 -1.20 9.50 8.30
CA LEU A 160 -1.15 8.38 9.26
C LEU A 160 0.19 7.65 9.23
N VAL A 161 0.79 7.49 8.06
CA VAL A 161 2.13 6.90 7.93
C VAL A 161 3.19 7.78 8.60
N ALA A 162 3.03 9.11 8.55
CA ALA A 162 3.94 10.05 9.21
C ALA A 162 3.74 10.16 10.73
N HIS A 163 2.50 10.02 11.23
CA HIS A 163 2.15 10.28 12.63
C HIS A 163 1.95 9.00 13.46
N GLY A 164 1.78 7.84 12.81
CA GLY A 164 1.57 6.56 13.47
C GLY A 164 0.12 6.32 13.91
N PRO A 165 -0.10 5.35 14.83
CA PRO A 165 -1.44 4.96 15.29
C PRO A 165 -2.19 6.05 16.03
N VAL A 166 -3.51 6.05 15.80
CA VAL A 166 -4.46 6.91 16.51
C VAL A 166 -4.88 6.17 17.76
N LEU A 167 -4.40 6.65 18.91
CA LEU A 167 -4.71 6.09 20.23
C LEU A 167 -5.70 6.94 21.02
N GLN A 168 -5.90 8.19 20.60
CA GLN A 168 -6.82 9.15 21.19
C GLN A 168 -7.49 9.96 20.08
N PRO A 169 -8.72 10.46 20.30
CA PRO A 169 -9.37 11.35 19.34
C PRO A 169 -8.46 12.51 18.94
N THR A 170 -8.30 12.73 17.65
CA THR A 170 -7.40 13.77 17.13
C THR A 170 -7.95 14.36 15.83
N ARG A 171 -7.34 15.46 15.39
CA ARG A 171 -7.72 16.18 14.18
C ARG A 171 -6.51 16.30 13.26
N ALA A 172 -6.62 15.73 12.06
CA ALA A 172 -5.61 15.84 11.02
C ALA A 172 -5.97 16.99 10.07
N ILE A 173 -5.02 17.90 9.83
CA ILE A 173 -5.17 18.96 8.82
C ILE A 173 -4.47 18.50 7.55
N LEU A 174 -5.27 18.15 6.53
CA LEU A 174 -4.78 17.56 5.30
C LEU A 174 -4.67 18.63 4.20
N ALA A 175 -3.47 18.76 3.64
CA ALA A 175 -3.19 19.73 2.59
C ALA A 175 -4.11 19.55 1.37
N GLY A 176 -4.89 20.59 1.06
CA GLY A 176 -5.79 20.63 -0.10
C GLY A 176 -7.13 19.91 0.07
N THR A 177 -7.40 19.26 1.22
CA THR A 177 -8.68 18.57 1.48
C THR A 177 -9.35 18.97 2.79
N GLY A 178 -8.68 19.74 3.65
CA GLY A 178 -9.26 20.27 4.88
C GLY A 178 -9.01 19.37 6.10
N ALA A 179 -9.82 19.58 7.13
CA ALA A 179 -9.67 18.87 8.39
C ALA A 179 -10.42 17.53 8.38
N VAL A 180 -9.82 16.53 9.02
CA VAL A 180 -10.41 15.21 9.24
C VAL A 180 -10.33 14.89 10.72
N SER A 181 -11.49 14.62 11.32
CA SER A 181 -11.61 14.12 12.69
C SER A 181 -11.36 12.60 12.69
N LEU A 182 -10.50 12.14 13.60
CA LEU A 182 -10.06 10.74 13.71
C LEU A 182 -10.36 10.20 15.10
N GLU A 183 -11.07 9.07 15.15
CA GLU A 183 -11.42 8.37 16.38
C GLU A 183 -11.08 6.88 16.23
N ALA A 184 -10.55 6.27 17.28
CA ALA A 184 -10.23 4.84 17.27
C ALA A 184 -10.60 4.21 18.61
N GLU A 185 -11.27 3.06 18.54
CA GLU A 185 -11.43 2.15 19.66
C GLU A 185 -10.41 1.02 19.54
N SER A 186 -10.00 0.45 20.67
CA SER A 186 -9.03 -0.65 20.70
C SER A 186 -9.49 -1.83 19.84
N GLY A 187 -8.67 -2.23 18.88
CA GLY A 187 -8.95 -3.36 17.97
C GLY A 187 -9.89 -3.04 16.81
N SER A 188 -10.35 -1.79 16.66
CA SER A 188 -11.22 -1.35 15.58
C SER A 188 -10.48 -0.48 14.56
N PRO A 189 -10.94 -0.41 13.30
CA PRO A 189 -10.47 0.59 12.34
C PRO A 189 -10.69 2.01 12.86
N ILE A 190 -9.81 2.92 12.48
CA ILE A 190 -9.94 4.36 12.73
C ILE A 190 -11.18 4.85 11.98
N LEU A 191 -12.13 5.47 12.69
CA LEU A 191 -13.24 6.18 12.08
C LEU A 191 -12.79 7.60 11.74
N ALA A 192 -12.75 7.91 10.45
CA ALA A 192 -12.37 9.21 9.93
C ALA A 192 -13.59 9.94 9.37
N ARG A 193 -13.73 11.24 9.65
CA ARG A 193 -14.82 12.08 9.16
C ARG A 193 -14.27 13.41 8.66
N CYS A 194 -14.65 13.79 7.43
CA CYS A 194 -14.39 15.14 6.94
C CYS A 194 -15.28 16.14 7.71
N ASP A 195 -14.70 17.28 8.08
CA ASP A 195 -15.44 18.39 8.69
C ASP A 195 -16.19 19.23 7.62
#